data_AF-A0A969V0B6-F1
#
_entry.id   AF-A0A969V0B6-F1
#
_cell.length_a   1.000
_cell.length_b   1.000
_cell.length_c   1.000
_cell.angle_alpha   90.00
_cell.angle_beta   90.00
_cell.angle_gamma   90.00
#
_symmetry.space_group_name_H-M   'P 1'
#
loop_
_entity.id
_entity.type
_entity.pdbx_description
1 polymer ?
#
loop_
_entity_poly.entity_id
_entity_poly.type
_entity_poly.pdbx_seq_one_letter_code
_entity_poly.pdbx_strand_id
1 'polypeptide(L)'
;MSNPQGFGPPKAKPKASKRSQERDAAAKRMDKMKAQGMPEFEVYMRIKDKPNWIPVGAITVPRSNLVSRAIYANEQSLLEAAFRMAPPLKKHQDNLDYGYRLKGAKKDEEIELAKKPGLLKGSAVGDAIAQIGKSVTGLFGKKS
;
A
#
# COMPACT_ATOMS: atom_id res chain seq x y z
N MET A 1 -54.57 5.97 23.01
CA MET A 1 -53.36 6.81 22.95
C MET A 1 -52.20 6.02 23.52
N SER A 2 -51.21 5.60 22.71
CA SER A 2 -50.01 4.91 23.20
C SER A 2 -48.86 5.11 22.21
N ASN A 3 -48.07 6.16 22.39
CA ASN A 3 -46.81 6.36 21.66
C ASN A 3 -45.71 5.63 22.46
N PRO A 4 -45.05 4.57 21.94
CA PRO A 4 -44.00 3.91 22.68
C PRO A 4 -42.76 4.80 22.75
N GLN A 5 -42.51 5.30 23.96
CA GLN A 5 -41.29 5.99 24.35
C GLN A 5 -40.13 4.98 24.33
N GLY A 6 -39.34 4.99 23.27
CA GLY A 6 -38.19 4.10 23.12
C GLY A 6 -37.05 4.80 22.39
N PHE A 7 -35.87 4.74 23.01
CA PHE A 7 -34.56 5.19 22.52
C PHE A 7 -34.35 6.72 22.55
N GLY A 8 -33.47 7.16 23.45
CA GLY A 8 -33.06 8.56 23.60
C GLY A 8 -32.48 9.20 22.32
N PRO A 9 -32.12 10.49 22.36
CA PRO A 9 -31.77 11.25 21.17
C PRO A 9 -30.69 10.55 20.34
N PRO A 10 -30.80 10.54 19.00
CA PRO A 10 -29.85 9.85 18.14
C PRO A 10 -28.44 10.38 18.41
N LYS A 11 -27.56 9.49 18.90
CA LYS A 11 -26.15 9.83 19.13
C LYS A 11 -25.54 10.32 17.81
N ALA A 12 -24.84 11.45 17.85
CA ALA A 12 -24.12 11.98 16.70
C ALA A 12 -23.21 10.88 16.10
N LYS A 13 -23.28 10.71 14.78
CA LYS A 13 -22.46 9.70 14.09
C LYS A 13 -20.97 10.00 14.39
N PRO A 14 -20.20 9.03 14.90
CA PRO A 14 -18.79 9.23 15.18
C PRO A 14 -18.06 9.62 13.89
N LYS A 15 -17.23 10.68 13.95
CA LYS A 15 -16.39 11.06 12.81
C LYS A 15 -15.47 9.90 12.46
N ALA A 16 -15.38 9.58 11.17
CA ALA A 16 -14.49 8.54 10.67
C ALA A 16 -13.05 8.82 11.12
N SER A 17 -12.39 7.82 11.70
CA SER A 17 -10.99 7.92 12.13
C SER A 17 -10.08 8.19 10.93
N LYS A 18 -8.91 8.82 11.16
CA LYS A 18 -7.90 9.07 10.10
C LYS A 18 -7.59 7.80 9.31
N ARG A 19 -7.48 6.68 10.02
CA ARG A 19 -7.25 5.36 9.45
C ARG A 19 -8.38 4.88 8.52
N SER A 20 -9.64 5.15 8.88
CA SER A 20 -10.77 4.84 8.00
C SER A 20 -10.68 5.65 6.72
N GLN A 21 -10.33 6.94 6.82
CA GLN A 21 -10.19 7.81 5.65
C GLN A 21 -9.05 7.36 4.74
N GLU A 22 -7.92 6.93 5.30
CA GLU A 22 -6.79 6.37 4.53
C GLU A 22 -7.18 5.09 3.80
N ARG A 23 -7.91 4.19 4.45
CA ARG A 23 -8.42 2.96 3.83
C ARG A 23 -9.39 3.28 2.69
N ASP A 24 -10.31 4.23 2.89
CA ASP A 24 -11.27 4.64 1.88
C ASP A 24 -10.58 5.32 0.69
N ALA A 25 -9.54 6.13 0.95
CA ALA A 25 -8.73 6.73 -0.10
C ALA A 25 -7.94 5.69 -0.89
N ALA A 26 -7.36 4.69 -0.22
CA ALA A 26 -6.66 3.58 -0.87
C ALA A 26 -7.62 2.76 -1.75
N ALA A 27 -8.83 2.45 -1.25
CA ALA A 27 -9.87 1.77 -2.01
C ALA A 27 -10.23 2.55 -3.28
N LYS A 28 -10.53 3.85 -3.17
CA LYS A 28 -10.85 4.71 -4.32
C LYS A 28 -9.71 4.78 -5.35
N ARG A 29 -8.45 4.83 -4.90
CA ARG A 29 -7.28 4.81 -5.81
C ARG A 29 -7.18 3.48 -6.54
N MET A 30 -7.38 2.37 -5.85
CA MET A 30 -7.39 1.04 -6.46
C MET A 30 -8.52 0.94 -7.49
N ASP A 31 -9.73 1.36 -7.14
CA ASP A 31 -10.89 1.31 -8.04
C ASP A 31 -10.67 2.16 -9.29
N LYS A 32 -10.06 3.34 -9.14
CA LYS A 32 -9.67 4.20 -10.27
C LYS A 32 -8.65 3.51 -11.19
N MET A 33 -7.63 2.87 -10.61
CA MET A 33 -6.60 2.17 -11.40
C MET A 33 -7.17 0.93 -12.10
N LYS A 34 -8.10 0.21 -11.46
CA LYS A 34 -8.86 -0.88 -12.07
C LYS A 34 -9.70 -0.41 -13.25
N ALA A 35 -10.40 0.72 -13.10
CA ALA A 35 -11.17 1.33 -14.19
C ALA A 35 -10.29 1.75 -15.38
N GLN A 36 -9.00 2.03 -15.13
CA GLN A 36 -8.01 2.33 -16.17
C GLN A 36 -7.40 1.07 -16.80
N GLY A 37 -7.86 -0.13 -16.44
CA GLY A 37 -7.35 -1.40 -16.97
C GLY A 37 -5.95 -1.76 -16.46
N MET A 38 -5.49 -1.17 -15.34
CA MET A 38 -4.18 -1.47 -14.80
C MET A 38 -4.12 -2.88 -14.19
N PRO A 39 -2.99 -3.59 -14.32
CA PRO A 39 -2.82 -4.92 -13.76
C PRO A 39 -2.88 -4.87 -12.22
N GLU A 40 -3.63 -5.81 -11.65
CA GLU A 40 -3.72 -6.03 -10.22
C GLU A 40 -2.79 -7.17 -9.83
N PHE A 41 -2.01 -6.99 -8.78
CA PHE A 41 -1.09 -7.98 -8.24
C PHE A 41 -1.54 -8.38 -6.84
N GLU A 42 -1.60 -9.68 -6.58
CA GLU A 42 -1.84 -10.23 -5.26
C GLU A 42 -0.52 -10.26 -4.48
N VAL A 43 -0.55 -9.79 -3.25
CA VAL A 43 0.60 -9.70 -2.36
C VAL A 43 0.51 -10.80 -1.31
N TYR A 44 1.63 -11.50 -1.14
CA TYR A 44 1.82 -12.58 -0.20
C TYR A 44 2.92 -12.25 0.79
N MET A 45 2.81 -12.83 1.98
CA MET A 45 3.84 -12.77 3.00
C MET A 45 4.12 -14.15 3.55
N ARG A 46 5.37 -14.40 3.91
CA ARG A 46 5.78 -15.62 4.59
C ARG A 46 6.86 -15.30 5.61
N ILE A 47 7.05 -16.22 6.55
CA ILE A 47 8.28 -16.24 7.34
C ILE A 47 9.41 -16.67 6.40
N LYS A 48 10.55 -15.99 6.50
CA LYS A 48 11.74 -16.33 5.73
C LYS A 48 12.04 -17.83 5.83
N ASP A 49 12.39 -18.44 4.69
CA ASP A 49 12.71 -19.86 4.55
C ASP A 49 11.55 -20.84 4.86
N LYS A 50 10.32 -20.35 5.01
CA LYS A 50 9.11 -21.21 5.10
C LYS A 50 8.42 -21.32 3.74
N PRO A 51 7.80 -22.46 3.40
CA PRO A 51 7.07 -22.60 2.14
C PRO A 51 5.67 -21.93 2.15
N ASN A 52 5.17 -21.56 3.32
CA ASN A 52 3.77 -21.15 3.49
C ASN A 52 3.58 -19.66 3.19
N TRP A 53 3.04 -19.38 2.01
CA TRP A 53 2.62 -18.05 1.59
C TRP A 53 1.21 -17.73 2.10
N ILE A 54 1.08 -16.56 2.74
CA ILE A 54 -0.19 -16.06 3.26
C ILE A 54 -0.61 -14.86 2.42
N PRO A 55 -1.81 -14.87 1.81
CA PRO A 55 -2.31 -13.71 1.07
C PRO A 55 -2.59 -12.60 2.08
N VAL A 56 -2.04 -11.40 1.85
CA VAL A 56 -2.20 -10.25 2.77
C VAL A 56 -2.97 -9.10 2.14
N GLY A 57 -2.99 -9.03 0.81
CA GLY A 57 -3.72 -7.99 0.10
C GLY A 57 -3.47 -8.04 -1.40
N ALA A 58 -3.93 -7.00 -2.09
CA ALA A 58 -3.66 -6.80 -3.51
C ALA A 58 -3.31 -5.32 -3.75
N ILE A 59 -2.47 -5.08 -4.75
CA ILE A 59 -2.08 -3.75 -5.19
C ILE A 59 -2.21 -3.64 -6.70
N THR A 60 -2.71 -2.50 -7.16
CA THR A 60 -2.75 -2.18 -8.59
C THR A 60 -1.60 -1.22 -8.88
N VAL A 61 -0.78 -1.56 -9.85
CA VAL A 61 0.37 -0.71 -10.26
C VAL A 61 0.45 -0.64 -11.79
N PRO A 62 0.97 0.46 -12.35
CA PRO A 62 1.03 0.62 -13.80
C PRO A 62 2.09 -0.28 -14.47
N ARG A 63 3.13 -0.71 -13.75
CA ARG A 63 4.21 -1.57 -14.27
C ARG A 63 4.67 -2.58 -13.22
N SER A 64 5.02 -3.80 -13.66
CA SER A 64 5.49 -4.90 -12.79
C SER A 64 6.75 -4.54 -12.00
N ASN A 65 7.68 -3.79 -12.58
CA ASN A 65 8.90 -3.35 -11.91
C ASN A 65 8.66 -2.39 -10.73
N LEU A 66 7.47 -1.80 -10.62
CA LEU A 66 7.09 -0.91 -9.51
C LEU A 66 6.38 -1.66 -8.38
N VAL A 67 6.03 -2.93 -8.56
CA VAL A 67 5.30 -3.74 -7.56
C VAL A 67 6.08 -3.79 -6.25
N SER A 68 7.38 -4.13 -6.31
CA SER A 68 8.25 -4.16 -5.13
C SER A 68 8.23 -2.82 -4.38
N ARG A 69 8.41 -1.69 -5.09
CA ARG A 69 8.37 -0.36 -4.47
C ARG A 69 7.01 -0.05 -3.84
N ALA A 70 5.92 -0.43 -4.49
CA ALA A 70 4.57 -0.21 -4.00
C ALA A 70 4.25 -1.06 -2.75
N ILE A 71 4.77 -2.29 -2.66
CA ILE A 71 4.66 -3.13 -1.46
C ILE A 71 5.35 -2.44 -0.28
N TYR A 72 6.61 -2.05 -0.44
CA TYR A 72 7.36 -1.41 0.64
C TYR A 72 6.82 -0.01 1.00
N ALA A 73 6.22 0.71 0.06
CA ALA A 73 5.56 1.99 0.35
C ALA A 73 4.30 1.82 1.24
N ASN A 74 3.66 0.65 1.20
CA ASN A 74 2.45 0.33 1.98
C ASN A 74 2.72 -0.75 3.05
N GLU A 75 3.99 -0.98 3.40
CA GLU A 75 4.45 -2.09 4.24
C GLU A 75 3.70 -2.17 5.59
N GLN A 76 3.53 -1.03 6.26
CA GLN A 76 2.83 -0.99 7.56
C GLN A 76 1.37 -1.46 7.48
N SER A 77 0.66 -1.08 6.41
CA SER A 77 -0.73 -1.49 6.22
C SER A 77 -0.84 -2.99 5.90
N LEU A 78 0.11 -3.51 5.12
CA LEU A 78 0.20 -4.93 4.79
C LEU A 78 0.56 -5.76 6.02
N LEU A 79 1.52 -5.30 6.82
CA LEU A 79 1.91 -5.94 8.10
C LEU A 79 0.73 -6.02 9.05
N GLU A 80 -0.05 -4.95 9.20
CA GLU A 80 -1.20 -5.02 10.09
C GLU A 80 -2.28 -5.98 9.60
N ALA A 81 -2.56 -5.98 8.29
CA ALA A 81 -3.47 -6.96 7.71
C ALA A 81 -2.96 -8.40 7.93
N ALA A 82 -1.67 -8.62 7.72
CA ALA A 82 -1.00 -9.89 7.93
C ALA A 82 -1.07 -10.35 9.40
N PHE A 83 -0.79 -9.47 10.36
CA PHE A 83 -0.82 -9.79 11.79
C PHE A 83 -2.22 -10.06 12.30
N ARG A 84 -3.24 -9.43 11.69
CA ARG A 84 -4.64 -9.71 11.99
C ARG A 84 -5.05 -11.10 11.52
N MET A 85 -4.60 -11.52 10.33
CA MET A 85 -4.97 -12.82 9.76
C MET A 85 -4.11 -13.97 10.29
N ALA A 86 -2.82 -13.72 10.50
CA ALA A 86 -1.84 -14.69 10.95
C ALA A 86 -0.98 -14.11 12.09
N PRO A 87 -1.47 -14.16 13.35
CA PRO A 87 -0.72 -13.72 14.52
C PRO A 87 0.71 -14.27 14.66
N PRO A 88 1.03 -15.51 14.21
CA PRO A 88 2.41 -16.02 14.24
C PRO A 88 3.41 -15.14 13.48
N LEU A 89 2.98 -14.44 12.42
CA LEU A 89 3.85 -13.55 11.65
C LEU A 89 4.38 -12.39 12.49
N LYS A 90 3.62 -11.95 13.51
CA LYS A 90 4.02 -10.86 14.40
C LYS A 90 5.30 -11.19 15.18
N LYS A 91 5.53 -12.46 15.50
CA LYS A 91 6.74 -12.92 16.20
C LYS A 91 7.99 -12.92 15.31
N HIS A 92 7.80 -12.86 14.00
CA HIS A 92 8.86 -12.93 13.00
C HIS A 92 8.92 -11.69 12.12
N GLN A 93 8.44 -10.54 12.61
CA GLN A 93 8.31 -9.30 11.83
C GLN A 93 9.62 -8.87 11.12
N ASP A 94 10.77 -9.16 11.72
CA ASP A 94 12.09 -8.81 11.18
C ASP A 94 12.60 -9.82 10.13
N ASN A 95 11.93 -10.97 10.00
CA ASN A 95 12.27 -12.10 9.13
C ASN A 95 11.08 -12.48 8.24
N LEU A 96 10.51 -11.51 7.54
CA LEU A 96 9.41 -11.72 6.59
C LEU A 96 9.88 -11.52 5.15
N ASP A 97 9.51 -12.45 4.28
CA ASP A 97 9.61 -12.27 2.83
C ASP A 97 8.28 -11.78 2.29
N TYR A 98 8.36 -10.86 1.34
CA TYR A 98 7.22 -10.37 0.58
C TYR A 98 7.25 -10.99 -0.81
N GLY A 99 6.09 -11.46 -1.25
CA GLY A 99 5.90 -12.07 -2.55
C GLY A 99 4.76 -11.40 -3.30
N TYR A 100 4.77 -11.45 -4.62
CA TYR A 100 3.64 -11.01 -5.43
C TYR A 100 3.42 -11.90 -6.65
N ARG A 101 2.20 -11.87 -7.16
CA ARG A 101 1.84 -12.49 -8.44
C ARG A 101 0.77 -11.68 -9.15
N LEU A 102 0.64 -11.82 -10.46
CA LEU A 102 -0.44 -11.18 -11.20
C LEU A 102 -1.79 -11.81 -10.79
N LYS A 103 -2.82 -10.98 -10.58
CA LYS A 103 -4.14 -11.47 -10.23
C LYS A 103 -4.78 -12.16 -11.44
N GLY A 104 -5.22 -13.40 -11.25
CA GLY A 104 -5.72 -14.24 -12.33
C GLY A 104 -4.63 -15.08 -13.02
N ALA A 105 -3.38 -14.95 -12.60
CA ALA A 105 -2.33 -15.92 -12.90
C ALA A 105 -2.77 -17.34 -12.53
N LYS A 106 -2.27 -18.34 -13.27
CA LYS A 106 -2.51 -19.74 -12.92
C LYS A 106 -1.93 -20.01 -11.54
N LYS A 107 -2.54 -20.94 -10.79
CA LYS A 107 -2.03 -21.33 -9.45
C LYS A 107 -0.61 -21.90 -9.48
N ASP A 108 -0.16 -22.32 -10.66
CA ASP A 108 1.17 -22.89 -10.90
C ASP A 108 2.25 -21.82 -11.11
N GLU A 109 1.88 -20.54 -11.27
CA GLU A 109 2.86 -19.45 -11.35
C GLU A 109 3.52 -19.22 -10.00
N GLU A 110 4.86 -19.24 -10.01
CA GLU A 110 5.68 -19.03 -8.83
C GLU A 110 5.52 -17.58 -8.31
N ILE A 111 5.48 -17.44 -6.99
CA ILE A 111 5.36 -16.13 -6.34
C ILE A 111 6.71 -15.41 -6.44
N GLU A 112 6.73 -14.27 -7.13
CA GLU A 112 7.93 -13.45 -7.27
C GLU A 112 8.27 -12.77 -5.95
N LEU A 113 9.52 -12.91 -5.50
CA LEU A 113 10.01 -12.25 -4.30
C LEU A 113 10.21 -10.75 -4.54
N ALA A 114 9.53 -9.93 -3.73
CA ALA A 114 9.73 -8.49 -3.73
C ALA A 114 11.10 -8.16 -3.15
N LYS A 115 11.92 -7.44 -3.91
CA LYS A 115 13.22 -6.96 -3.44
C LYS A 115 13.03 -5.58 -2.83
N LYS A 116 13.52 -5.40 -1.60
CA LYS A 116 13.57 -4.07 -0.98
C LYS A 116 14.33 -3.16 -1.93
N PRO A 117 13.75 -2.04 -2.40
CA PRO A 117 14.48 -1.10 -3.22
C PRO A 117 15.69 -0.69 -2.39
N GLY A 118 16.89 -1.03 -2.87
CA GLY A 118 18.11 -0.75 -2.14
C GLY A 118 18.12 0.73 -1.77
N LEU A 119 18.27 1.03 -0.48
CA LEU A 119 18.88 2.29 -0.08
C LEU A 119 20.19 2.33 -0.83
N LEU A 120 20.29 3.22 -1.81
CA LEU A 120 21.47 3.39 -2.64
C LEU A 120 22.68 3.58 -1.72
N LYS A 121 23.40 2.50 -1.42
CA LYS A 121 24.75 2.55 -0.88
C LYS A 121 25.64 2.92 -2.06
N GLY A 122 25.68 4.21 -2.35
CA GLY A 122 26.44 4.80 -3.45
C GLY A 122 25.75 6.03 -4.00
N SER A 123 26.29 7.19 -3.65
CA SER A 123 26.21 8.54 -4.25
C SER A 123 25.27 8.78 -5.44
N ALA A 124 24.59 9.94 -5.39
CA ALA A 124 23.98 10.67 -6.53
C ALA A 124 22.48 10.48 -6.84
N VAL A 125 21.60 10.25 -5.86
CA VAL A 125 20.13 10.42 -6.05
C VAL A 125 19.52 11.43 -5.06
N GLY A 126 20.37 12.24 -4.40
CA GLY A 126 19.94 13.43 -3.66
C GLY A 126 19.75 14.67 -4.54
N ASP A 127 20.45 14.75 -5.68
CA ASP A 127 20.50 15.97 -6.50
C ASP A 127 19.36 16.12 -7.52
N ALA A 128 18.76 15.01 -7.96
CA ALA A 128 17.71 15.07 -8.99
C ALA A 128 16.39 15.69 -8.48
N ILE A 129 16.11 15.60 -7.18
CA ILE A 129 14.88 16.18 -6.60
C ILE A 129 15.13 17.65 -6.18
N ALA A 130 16.36 18.02 -5.84
CA ALA A 130 16.72 19.40 -5.46
C ALA A 130 16.81 20.36 -6.66
N GLN A 131 17.10 19.87 -7.88
CA GLN A 131 17.22 20.75 -9.06
C GLN A 131 15.88 21.14 -9.69
N ILE A 132 14.81 20.37 -9.53
CA ILE A 132 13.47 20.75 -10.05
C ILE A 132 12.89 21.93 -9.24
N GLY A 133 13.24 22.05 -7.96
CA GLY A 133 12.78 23.16 -7.11
C GLY A 133 13.44 24.51 -7.40
N LYS A 134 14.61 24.54 -8.05
CA LYS A 134 15.36 25.79 -8.31
C LYS A 134 15.10 26.40 -9.68
N SER A 135 14.53 25.66 -10.63
CA SER A 135 14.30 26.12 -12.01
C SER A 135 12.95 26.82 -12.23
N VAL A 136 12.08 26.91 -11.22
CA VAL A 136 10.76 27.58 -11.34
C VAL A 136 10.73 28.98 -10.68
N THR A 137 11.70 29.32 -9.84
CA THR A 137 11.72 30.62 -9.11
C THR A 137 12.50 31.72 -9.83
N GLY A 138 13.19 31.43 -10.93
CA GLY A 138 14.07 32.38 -11.62
C GLY A 138 13.45 33.18 -12.78
N LEU A 139 12.18 32.96 -13.16
CA LEU A 139 11.63 33.49 -14.42
C LEU A 139 10.62 34.63 -14.29
N PHE A 140 10.33 35.13 -13.08
CA PHE A 140 9.43 36.27 -12.88
C PHE A 140 10.10 37.31 -11.98
N GLY A 141 10.80 38.27 -12.59
CA GLY A 141 11.29 39.43 -11.84
C GLY A 141 12.40 40.23 -12.51
N LYS A 142 12.21 40.71 -13.76
CA LYS A 142 12.95 41.88 -14.25
C LYS A 142 12.28 42.58 -15.43
N LYS A 143 11.72 43.75 -15.17
CA LYS A 143 11.55 44.93 -16.05
C LYS A 143 11.21 46.07 -15.07
N SER A 144 12.12 46.97 -14.73
CA SER A 144 12.51 48.15 -15.53
C SER A 144 11.31 48.83 -16.16
#